data_AF-A0A970ELL1-F1
#
_entry.id   AF-A0A970ELL1-F1
#
_cell.length_a   1.000
_cell.length_b   1.000
_cell.length_c   1.000
_cell.angle_alpha   90.00
_cell.angle_beta   90.00
_cell.angle_gamma   90.00
#
_symmetry.space_group_name_H-M   'P 1'
#
loop_
_entity.id
_entity.type
_entity.pdbx_description
1 polymer ?
#
loop_
_entity_poly.entity_id
_entity_poly.type
_entity_poly.pdbx_seq_one_letter_code
_entity_poly.pdbx_strand_id
1 'polypeptide(L)'
;MLDYEALTKAVGDLEEETVLNMLKEFVAQNPSQEEGQKAVAACQSGMAIVGDLFEQGEYFVGDLIFAGELLTNAIEILKPVIGQESSEKIGKIVLGTVHG
;
A
#
# COMPACT_ATOMS: atom_id res chain seq x y z
N MET A 1 -11.32 -13.32 -7.89
CA MET A 1 -11.11 -11.94 -8.37
C MET A 1 -10.90 -11.10 -7.12
N LEU A 2 -9.76 -10.43 -7.00
CA LEU A 2 -9.47 -9.60 -5.84
C LEU A 2 -10.42 -8.40 -5.82
N ASP A 3 -11.05 -8.14 -4.67
CA ASP A 3 -11.87 -6.96 -4.48
C ASP A 3 -10.97 -5.79 -4.06
N TYR A 4 -10.73 -4.89 -5.02
CA TYR A 4 -9.85 -3.74 -4.84
C TYR A 4 -10.45 -2.69 -3.90
N GLU A 5 -11.78 -2.54 -3.85
CA GLU A 5 -12.42 -1.61 -2.91
C GLU A 5 -12.29 -2.13 -1.48
N ALA A 6 -12.50 -3.43 -1.28
CA ALA A 6 -12.28 -4.06 0.02
C ALA A 6 -10.83 -3.96 0.48
N LEU A 7 -9.85 -4.14 -0.43
CA LEU A 7 -8.44 -3.97 -0.12
C LEU A 7 -8.11 -2.52 0.27
N THR A 8 -8.59 -1.53 -0.50
CA THR A 8 -8.41 -0.11 -0.19
C THR A 8 -8.98 0.23 1.19
N LYS A 9 -10.18 -0.27 1.49
CA LYS A 9 -10.80 -0.06 2.80
C LYS A 9 -10.01 -0.71 3.93
N ALA A 10 -9.61 -1.96 3.78
CA ALA A 10 -8.82 -2.68 4.79
C ALA A 10 -7.48 -1.98 5.08
N VAL A 11 -6.84 -1.41 4.05
CA VAL A 11 -5.63 -0.59 4.22
C VAL A 11 -5.94 0.73 4.94
N GLY A 12 -7.04 1.40 4.60
CA GLY A 12 -7.49 2.63 5.27
C GLY A 12 -7.86 2.42 6.74
N ASP A 13 -8.46 1.27 7.06
CA ASP A 13 -8.85 0.85 8.41
C ASP A 13 -7.69 0.21 9.20
N LEU A 14 -6.48 0.14 8.61
CA LEU A 14 -5.27 -0.45 9.20
C LEU A 14 -5.43 -1.92 9.62
N GLU A 15 -6.27 -2.68 8.91
CA GLU A 15 -6.49 -4.10 9.16
C GLU A 15 -5.38 -4.97 8.55
N GLU A 16 -4.23 -5.03 9.21
CA GLU A 16 -3.04 -5.75 8.72
C GLU A 16 -3.34 -7.21 8.32
N GLU A 17 -3.98 -7.99 9.19
CA GLU A 17 -4.26 -9.40 8.90
C GLU A 17 -5.13 -9.57 7.65
N THR A 18 -6.17 -8.74 7.51
CA THR A 18 -7.08 -8.75 6.35
C THR A 18 -6.31 -8.44 5.07
N VAL A 19 -5.52 -7.36 5.08
CA VAL A 19 -4.69 -6.94 3.93
C VAL A 19 -3.72 -8.03 3.52
N LEU A 20 -2.96 -8.58 4.47
CA LEU A 20 -1.96 -9.61 4.19
C LEU A 20 -2.59 -10.89 3.64
N ASN A 21 -3.73 -11.31 4.17
CA ASN A 21 -4.44 -12.50 3.71
C ASN A 21 -4.95 -12.31 2.26
N MET A 22 -5.62 -11.18 2.00
CA MET A 22 -6.12 -10.86 0.65
C MET A 22 -4.99 -10.84 -0.38
N LEU A 23 -3.85 -10.22 -0.05
CA LEU A 23 -2.70 -10.14 -0.94
C LEU A 23 -2.03 -11.51 -1.15
N LYS A 24 -1.88 -12.33 -0.10
CA LYS A 24 -1.33 -13.69 -0.22
C LYS A 24 -2.20 -14.57 -1.11
N GLU A 25 -3.51 -14.54 -0.90
CA GLU A 25 -4.46 -15.30 -1.73
C GLU A 25 -4.44 -14.83 -3.18
N PHE A 26 -4.34 -13.51 -3.39
CA PHE A 26 -4.19 -12.92 -4.71
C PHE A 26 -2.92 -13.41 -5.40
N VAL A 27 -1.75 -13.32 -4.76
CA VAL A 27 -0.49 -13.79 -5.34
C VAL A 27 -0.49 -15.30 -5.60
N ALA A 28 -1.16 -16.09 -4.74
CA ALA A 28 -1.30 -17.53 -4.93
C ALA A 28 -2.11 -17.91 -6.20
N GLN A 29 -2.99 -17.02 -6.68
CA GLN A 29 -3.72 -17.20 -7.94
C GLN A 29 -2.87 -16.93 -9.19
N ASN A 30 -1.59 -16.57 -8.99
CA ASN A 30 -0.63 -16.25 -10.04
C ASN A 30 -1.18 -15.23 -11.07
N PRO A 31 -1.64 -14.05 -10.60
CA PRO A 31 -2.34 -13.07 -11.40
C PRO A 31 -1.39 -12.37 -12.37
N SER A 32 -1.98 -11.67 -13.34
CA SER A 32 -1.23 -10.90 -14.34
C SER A 32 -0.59 -9.64 -13.74
N GLN A 33 0.45 -9.11 -14.41
CA GLN A 33 1.09 -7.85 -14.00
C GLN A 33 0.09 -6.69 -13.88
N GLU A 34 -0.90 -6.61 -14.78
CA GLU A 34 -1.93 -5.56 -14.76
C GLU A 34 -2.75 -5.61 -13.47
N GLU A 35 -3.12 -6.82 -13.01
CA GLU A 35 -3.83 -7.00 -11.76
C GLU A 35 -2.95 -6.67 -10.55
N GLY A 36 -1.66 -6.98 -10.62
CA GLY A 36 -0.69 -6.59 -9.60
C GLY A 36 -0.55 -5.07 -9.47
N GLN A 37 -0.52 -4.34 -10.60
CA GLN A 37 -0.51 -2.87 -10.59
C GLN A 37 -1.80 -2.31 -10.00
N LYS A 38 -2.96 -2.91 -10.30
CA LYS A 38 -4.24 -2.52 -9.68
C LYS A 38 -4.25 -2.75 -8.17
N ALA A 39 -3.64 -3.84 -7.69
CA ALA A 39 -3.50 -4.09 -6.26
C ALA A 39 -2.61 -3.04 -5.58
N VAL A 40 -1.49 -2.65 -6.20
CA VAL A 40 -0.64 -1.57 -5.70
C VAL A 40 -1.39 -0.23 -5.66
N ALA A 41 -2.12 0.10 -6.72
CA ALA A 41 -2.94 1.31 -6.78
C ALA A 41 -4.01 1.31 -5.67
N ALA A 42 -4.66 0.17 -5.41
CA ALA A 42 -5.63 0.03 -4.33
C ALA A 42 -5.00 0.27 -2.94
N CYS A 43 -3.80 -0.25 -2.69
CA CYS A 43 -3.06 0.02 -1.45
C CYS A 43 -2.68 1.50 -1.31
N GLN A 44 -2.28 2.16 -2.40
CA GLN A 44 -1.99 3.60 -2.41
C GLN A 44 -3.23 4.44 -2.13
N SER A 45 -4.38 4.08 -2.70
CA SER A 45 -5.67 4.70 -2.39
C SER A 45 -6.05 4.52 -0.92
N GLY A 46 -5.78 3.34 -0.33
CA GLY A 46 -5.97 3.12 1.10
C GLY A 46 -5.10 4.07 1.94
N MET A 47 -3.86 4.28 1.51
CA MET A 47 -2.93 5.21 2.18
C MET A 47 -3.40 6.67 2.12
N ALA A 48 -4.10 7.06 1.06
CA ALA A 48 -4.74 8.37 0.98
C ALA A 48 -5.84 8.54 2.05
N ILE A 49 -6.64 7.48 2.29
CA ILE A 49 -7.66 7.48 3.35
C ILE A 49 -7.01 7.65 4.74
N VAL A 50 -5.92 6.93 5.01
CA VAL A 50 -5.16 7.10 6.27
C VAL A 50 -4.69 8.56 6.44
N GLY A 51 -4.21 9.17 5.35
CA GLY A 51 -3.83 10.58 5.32
C GLY A 51 -5.00 11.52 5.63
N ASP A 52 -6.14 11.32 4.98
CA ASP A 52 -7.35 12.12 5.20
C ASP A 52 -7.86 11.98 6.66
N LEU A 53 -7.79 10.79 7.24
CA LEU A 53 -8.16 10.54 8.64
C LEU A 53 -7.17 11.19 9.62
N PHE A 54 -5.89 11.23 9.28
CA PHE A 54 -4.89 11.95 10.05
C PHE A 54 -5.12 13.47 10.01
N GLU A 55 -5.44 14.03 8.83
CA GLU A 55 -5.79 15.45 8.70
C GLU A 55 -7.05 15.83 9.49
N GLN A 56 -8.00 14.90 9.61
CA GLN A 56 -9.21 15.07 10.42
C GLN A 56 -8.97 14.89 11.92
N GLY A 57 -7.78 14.41 12.33
CA GLY A 57 -7.44 14.15 13.72
C GLY A 57 -8.01 12.84 14.28
N GLU A 58 -8.54 11.96 13.42
CA GLU A 58 -9.00 10.62 13.80
C GLU A 58 -7.83 9.64 13.93
N TYR A 59 -6.79 9.81 13.10
CA TYR A 59 -5.53 9.06 13.18
C TYR A 59 -4.38 9.93 13.66
N PHE A 60 -3.36 9.30 14.24
CA PHE A 60 -2.18 9.94 14.81
C PHE A 60 -0.91 9.52 14.08
N VAL A 61 0.23 10.09 14.50
CA VAL A 61 1.54 9.80 13.91
C VAL A 61 1.90 8.31 14.00
N GLY A 62 1.50 7.63 15.08
CA GLY A 62 1.73 6.19 15.22
C GLY A 62 1.00 5.38 14.14
N ASP A 63 -0.22 5.79 13.81
CA ASP A 63 -1.05 5.15 12.78
C ASP A 63 -0.46 5.36 11.39
N LEU A 64 0.08 6.56 11.10
CA LEU A 64 0.80 6.82 9.84
C LEU A 64 2.06 5.96 9.70
N ILE A 65 2.84 5.81 10.77
CA ILE A 65 4.04 4.97 10.76
C ILE A 65 3.64 3.52 10.48
N PHE A 66 2.62 3.02 11.18
CA PHE A 66 2.10 1.68 11.00
C PHE A 66 1.56 1.44 9.58
N ALA A 67 0.80 2.40 9.04
CA ALA A 67 0.30 2.34 7.66
C ALA A 67 1.43 2.23 6.64
N GLY A 68 2.54 2.95 6.86
CA GLY A 68 3.75 2.88 6.04
C GLY A 68 4.43 1.51 6.09
N GLU A 69 4.53 0.90 7.27
CA GLU A 69 5.04 -0.47 7.44
C GLU A 69 4.11 -1.49 6.74
N LEU A 70 2.80 -1.36 6.93
CA LEU A 70 1.80 -2.20 6.28
C LEU A 70 1.91 -2.13 4.75
N LEU A 71 2.02 -0.92 4.19
CA LEU A 71 2.20 -0.71 2.76
C LEU A 71 3.49 -1.34 2.24
N THR A 72 4.57 -1.22 3.01
CA THR A 72 5.86 -1.82 2.68
C THR A 72 5.72 -3.34 2.57
N ASN A 73 5.13 -3.98 3.59
CA ASN A 73 4.85 -5.42 3.59
C ASN A 73 3.93 -5.86 2.44
N ALA A 74 2.88 -5.08 2.16
CA ALA A 74 1.98 -5.33 1.03
C ALA A 74 2.71 -5.32 -0.31
N ILE A 75 3.58 -4.34 -0.54
CA ILE A 75 4.40 -4.26 -1.75
C ILE A 75 5.38 -5.44 -1.82
N GLU A 76 5.97 -5.87 -0.70
CA GLU A 76 6.86 -7.03 -0.69
C GLU A 76 6.16 -8.31 -1.17
N ILE A 77 4.91 -8.51 -0.76
CA ILE A 77 4.08 -9.64 -1.20
C ILE A 77 3.75 -9.52 -2.69
N LEU A 78 3.50 -8.32 -3.18
CA LEU A 78 3.13 -8.06 -4.58
C LEU A 78 4.32 -8.08 -5.55
N LYS A 79 5.57 -7.85 -5.09
CA LYS A 79 6.82 -7.91 -5.88
C LYS A 79 6.88 -9.06 -6.90
N PRO A 80 6.61 -10.33 -6.54
CA PRO A 80 6.65 -11.45 -7.50
C PRO A 80 5.64 -11.34 -8.65
N VAL A 81 4.51 -10.65 -8.46
CA VAL A 81 3.45 -10.49 -9.47
C VAL A 81 3.74 -9.34 -10.42
N ILE A 82 4.14 -8.18 -9.89
CA ILE A 82 4.39 -6.97 -10.67
C ILE A 82 5.73 -7.04 -11.43
N GLY A 83 6.60 -7.99 -11.08
CA GLY A 83 7.89 -8.20 -11.72
C GLY A 83 8.92 -7.11 -11.41
N GLN A 84 10.15 -7.30 -11.90
CA GLN A 84 11.26 -6.33 -11.81
C GLN A 84 11.15 -5.21 -12.85
N GLU A 85 10.01 -5.03 -13.51
CA GLU A 85 9.84 -3.86 -14.35
C GLU A 85 9.73 -2.65 -13.43
N SER A 86 10.88 -1.96 -13.36
CA SER A 86 11.08 -0.68 -12.76
C SER A 86 9.76 0.09 -12.74
N SER A 87 9.12 0.20 -11.57
CA SER A 87 8.27 1.35 -11.26
C SER A 87 9.00 2.52 -11.89
N GLU A 88 8.42 3.14 -12.92
CA GLU A 88 9.09 4.22 -13.65
C GLU A 88 9.62 5.16 -12.58
N LYS A 89 10.94 5.19 -12.41
CA LYS A 89 11.54 6.03 -11.39
C LYS A 89 11.39 7.44 -11.93
N ILE A 90 10.30 8.10 -11.55
CA ILE A 90 10.00 9.48 -11.95
C ILE A 90 11.19 10.39 -11.59
N GLY A 91 11.91 10.06 -10.51
CA GLY A 91 13.19 10.64 -10.15
C GLY A 91 13.73 10.11 -8.82
N LYS A 92 14.86 10.67 -8.37
CA LYS A 92 15.37 10.47 -7.01
C LYS A 92 14.99 11.70 -6.19
N ILE A 93 14.30 11.49 -5.07
CA ILE A 93 14.00 12.56 -4.10
C ILE A 93 15.10 12.55 -3.04
N VAL A 94 15.65 13.73 -2.74
CA VAL A 94 16.55 13.95 -1.60
C VAL A 94 15.74 14.68 -0.54
N LEU A 95 15.48 14.00 0.57
CA LEU A 95 14.83 14.59 1.75
C LEU A 95 15.93 15.08 2.70
N GLY A 96 15.92 16.37 3.02
CA GLY A 96 16.82 16.98 3.98
C GLY A 96 16.03 17.88 4.91
N THR A 97 16.15 17.69 6.21
CA THR A 97 15.65 18.64 7.20
C THR A 97 16.52 19.90 7.16
N VAL A 98 15.91 21.08 7.16
CA VAL A 98 16.66 22.34 7.25
C VAL A 98 17.47 22.37 8.57
N HIS A 99 18.70 22.87 8.50
CA HIS A 99 19.51 23.12 9.69
C HIS A 99 18.97 24.35 10.42
N GLY A 100 18.65 24.20 11.70
CA GLY A 100 18.30 25.27 12.64
C GLY A 100 19.07 25.06 13.94
#